data_AF-A0ABD2SB15-F1
#
_entry.id   AF-A0ABD2SB15-F1
#
_cell.length_a   1.000
_cell.length_b   1.000
_cell.length_c   1.000
_cell.angle_alpha   90.00
_cell.angle_beta   90.00
_cell.angle_gamma   90.00
#
_symmetry.space_group_name_H-M   'P 1'
#
loop_
_entity.id
_entity.type
_entity.pdbx_description
1 polymer ?
#
loop_
_entity_poly.entity_id
_entity_poly.type
_entity_poly.pdbx_seq_one_letter_code
_entity_poly.pdbx_strand_id
1 'polypeptide(L)'
;MRKWVLDYYQSRPGLKVLQERIDEFIISYEAKKEQERKEKEALAAEDGWTVVIHHKGRKKTTDSETGIAVGSVSQAAVMDNMDKKKKKDVGLDFYRFQKREAKRNEIMVLQSKFEQDKKRIQQLRAARKFRPY
;
A
#
# COMPACT_ATOMS: atom_id res chain seq x y z
N MET A 1 -2.63 62.11 18.91
CA MET A 1 -1.58 61.75 17.92
C MET A 1 -0.21 61.55 18.56
N ARG A 2 0.46 62.56 19.14
CA ARG A 2 1.87 62.42 19.60
C ARG A 2 2.12 61.36 20.68
N LYS A 3 1.22 61.23 21.68
CA LYS A 3 1.35 60.22 22.75
C LYS A 3 1.43 58.78 22.19
N TRP A 4 0.57 58.46 21.24
CA TRP A 4 0.43 57.11 20.68
C TRP A 4 1.64 56.71 19.82
N VAL A 5 2.24 57.70 19.15
CA VAL A 5 3.48 57.50 18.38
C VAL A 5 4.66 57.23 19.32
N LEU A 6 4.73 57.92 20.45
CA LEU A 6 5.77 57.72 21.46
C LEU A 6 5.63 56.36 22.15
N ASP A 7 4.40 56.01 22.53
CA ASP A 7 4.08 54.70 23.11
C ASP A 7 4.42 53.56 22.13
N TYR A 8 4.17 53.75 20.83
CA TYR A 8 4.53 52.78 19.79
C TYR A 8 6.03 52.50 19.76
N TYR A 9 6.86 53.55 19.75
CA TYR A 9 8.32 53.39 19.74
C TYR A 9 8.87 52.84 21.07
N GLN A 10 8.26 53.20 22.20
CA GLN A 10 8.66 52.68 23.52
C GLN A 10 8.22 51.22 23.74
N SER A 11 7.10 50.81 23.16
CA SER A 11 6.57 49.45 23.27
C SER A 11 7.38 48.42 22.45
N ARG A 12 8.25 48.87 21.55
CA ARG A 12 9.01 48.00 20.67
C ARG A 12 10.34 47.62 21.33
N PRO A 13 10.48 46.41 21.89
CA PRO A 13 11.76 45.94 22.37
C PRO A 13 12.78 45.94 21.22
N GLY A 14 14.02 46.29 21.53
CA GLY A 14 15.10 46.21 20.55
C GLY A 14 15.27 44.78 20.04
N LEU A 15 15.78 44.63 18.81
CA LEU A 15 15.93 43.33 18.14
C LEU A 15 16.66 42.29 19.00
N LYS A 16 17.69 42.71 19.75
CA LYS A 16 18.47 41.83 20.64
C LYS A 16 17.62 41.24 21.76
N VAL A 17 16.83 42.08 22.44
CA VAL A 17 15.92 41.67 23.52
C VAL A 17 14.84 40.73 23.00
N LEU A 18 14.35 40.98 21.78
CA LEU A 18 13.37 40.11 21.15
C LEU A 18 13.97 38.73 20.85
N GLN A 19 15.21 38.69 20.34
CA GLN A 19 15.90 37.43 20.04
C GLN A 19 16.15 36.62 21.30
N GLU A 20 16.69 37.23 22.36
CA GLU A 20 16.90 36.57 23.66
C GLU A 20 15.60 35.95 24.20
N ARG A 21 14.49 36.68 24.12
CA ARG A 21 13.17 36.17 24.55
C ARG A 21 12.68 35.00 23.69
N ILE A 22 12.94 35.01 22.38
CA ILE A 22 12.58 33.92 21.49
C ILE A 22 13.43 32.68 21.80
N ASP A 23 14.73 32.86 22.00
CA ASP A 23 15.65 31.77 22.30
C ASP A 23 15.27 31.12 23.64
N GLU A 24 15.01 31.91 24.69
CA GLU A 24 14.49 31.42 25.98
C GLU A 24 13.17 30.66 25.83
N PHE A 25 12.25 31.20 25.03
CA PHE A 25 10.96 30.55 24.77
C PHE A 25 11.14 29.20 24.09
N ILE A 26 11.95 29.13 23.02
CA ILE A 26 12.22 27.89 22.28
C ILE A 26 12.85 26.85 23.21
N ILE A 27 13.87 27.22 23.98
CA ILE A 27 14.54 26.31 24.93
C ILE A 27 13.53 25.76 25.94
N SER A 28 12.69 26.62 26.53
CA SER A 28 11.68 26.19 27.51
C SER A 28 10.61 25.28 26.88
N TYR A 29 10.23 25.55 25.63
CA TYR A 29 9.20 24.80 24.92
C TYR A 29 9.71 23.42 24.49
N GLU A 30 10.93 23.35 23.96
CA GLU A 30 11.58 22.09 23.59
C GLU A 30 11.81 21.21 24.82
N ALA A 31 12.24 21.79 25.94
CA ALA A 31 12.39 21.07 27.20
C ALA A 31 11.07 20.45 27.68
N LYS A 32 9.96 21.21 27.63
CA LYS A 32 8.62 20.68 27.97
C LYS A 32 8.18 19.56 27.03
N LYS A 33 8.37 19.75 25.72
CA LYS A 33 7.98 18.77 24.71
C LYS A 33 8.76 17.47 24.81
N GLU A 34 10.04 17.54 25.17
CA GLU A 34 10.88 16.37 25.41
C GLU A 34 10.44 15.60 26.65
N GLN A 35 10.04 16.28 27.73
CA GLN A 35 9.45 15.64 28.91
C GLN A 35 8.15 14.90 28.55
N GLU A 36 7.24 15.55 27.83
CA GLU A 36 5.99 14.91 27.37
C GLU A 36 6.25 13.68 26.48
N ARG A 37 7.30 13.71 25.64
CA ARG A 37 7.66 12.55 24.81
C ARG A 37 8.14 11.39 25.67
N LYS A 38 8.98 11.66 26.66
CA LYS A 38 9.48 10.64 27.60
C LYS A 38 8.35 10.05 28.45
N GLU A 39 7.41 10.86 28.92
CA GLU A 39 6.24 10.39 29.67
C GLU A 39 5.35 9.47 28.80
N LYS A 40 5.13 9.83 27.54
CA LYS A 40 4.39 8.98 26.59
C LYS A 40 5.12 7.67 26.28
N GLU A 41 6.44 7.71 26.13
CA GLU A 41 7.27 6.51 25.92
C GLU A 41 7.24 5.59 27.16
N ALA A 42 7.30 6.16 28.37
CA ALA A 42 7.19 5.41 29.62
C ALA A 42 5.80 4.77 29.78
N LEU A 43 4.72 5.52 29.53
CA LEU A 43 3.36 5.00 29.57
C LEU A 43 3.13 3.85 28.57
N ALA A 44 3.69 3.98 27.36
CA ALA A 44 3.62 2.93 26.35
C ALA A 44 4.37 1.65 26.79
N ALA A 45 5.52 1.82 27.46
CA ALA A 45 6.29 0.69 28.01
C ALA A 45 5.56 -0.02 29.16
N GLU A 46 4.87 0.72 30.04
CA GLU A 46 4.10 0.16 31.16
C GLU A 46 2.88 -0.65 30.68
N ASP A 47 2.18 -0.18 29.65
CA ASP A 47 1.02 -0.88 29.08
C ASP A 47 1.44 -2.04 28.14
N GLY A 48 2.75 -2.29 27.99
CA GLY A 48 3.29 -3.38 27.18
C GLY A 48 3.14 -3.19 25.67
N TRP A 49 2.75 -2.00 25.21
CA TRP A 49 2.57 -1.69 23.79
C TRP A 49 3.77 -0.89 23.26
N THR A 50 4.46 -1.43 22.25
CA THR A 50 5.55 -0.72 21.58
C THR A 50 5.00 0.21 20.49
N VAL A 51 5.34 1.50 20.56
CA VAL A 51 4.98 2.49 19.52
C VAL A 51 5.72 2.17 18.23
N VAL A 52 4.98 1.80 17.18
CA VAL A 52 5.56 1.55 15.86
C VAL A 52 5.95 2.88 15.20
N ILE A 53 7.25 3.13 15.10
CA ILE A 53 7.77 4.29 14.37
C ILE A 53 7.85 3.94 12.88
N HIS A 54 7.01 4.58 12.07
CA HIS A 54 7.14 4.46 10.62
C HIS A 54 8.34 5.28 10.15
N HIS A 55 9.42 4.62 9.73
CA HIS A 55 10.51 5.26 9.01
C HIS A 55 10.01 5.76 7.65
N LYS A 56 9.50 6.99 7.62
CA LYS A 56 9.11 7.70 6.39
C LYS A 56 10.38 8.17 5.67
N GLY A 57 11.16 7.21 5.17
CA GLY A 57 12.49 7.47 4.62
C GLY A 57 12.99 6.43 3.61
N ARG A 58 12.17 5.43 3.23
CA ARG A 58 12.50 4.64 2.03
C ARG A 58 12.42 5.59 0.84
N LYS A 59 13.59 6.03 0.34
CA LYS A 59 13.73 6.89 -0.84
C LYS A 59 12.81 6.37 -1.96
N LYS A 60 11.71 7.06 -2.20
CA LYS A 60 11.00 6.92 -3.47
C LYS A 60 11.69 7.87 -4.45
N THR A 61 12.14 7.32 -5.57
CA THR A 61 12.76 8.03 -6.69
C THR A 61 11.70 8.84 -7.44
N THR A 62 11.09 9.81 -6.75
CA THR A 62 10.11 10.73 -7.32
C THR A 62 10.81 12.05 -7.58
N ASP A 63 10.94 12.39 -8.85
CA ASP A 63 11.45 13.68 -9.30
C ASP A 63 10.41 14.78 -8.97
N SER A 64 10.85 15.88 -8.37
CA SER A 64 9.95 16.87 -7.76
C SER A 64 9.23 17.77 -8.77
N GLU A 65 9.69 17.85 -10.01
CA GLU A 65 9.08 18.70 -11.04
C GLU A 65 7.95 18.00 -11.82
N THR A 66 8.02 16.69 -12.01
CA THR A 66 7.05 15.93 -12.82
C THR A 66 6.18 14.98 -12.01
N GLY A 67 6.53 14.68 -10.75
CA GLY A 67 5.76 13.77 -9.90
C GLY A 67 5.73 12.31 -10.39
N ILE A 68 6.51 11.98 -11.43
CA ILE A 68 6.56 10.64 -12.02
C ILE A 68 7.56 9.81 -11.22
N ALA A 69 7.08 8.73 -10.61
CA ALA A 69 7.92 7.77 -9.91
C ALA A 69 8.66 6.89 -10.94
N VAL A 70 9.89 7.24 -11.29
CA VAL A 70 10.75 6.40 -12.14
C VAL A 70 11.40 5.35 -11.26
N GLY A 71 10.65 4.29 -10.98
CA GLY A 71 11.21 3.01 -10.56
C GLY A 71 11.28 2.13 -11.80
N SER A 72 12.48 1.86 -12.33
CA SER A 72 12.67 0.87 -13.40
C SER A 72 12.43 -0.52 -12.82
N VAL A 73 11.16 -0.89 -12.64
CA VAL A 73 10.80 -2.25 -12.28
C VAL A 73 10.85 -3.05 -13.56
N SER A 74 11.83 -3.96 -13.68
CA SER A 74 11.88 -4.88 -14.81
C SER A 74 10.56 -5.63 -14.90
N GLN A 75 10.02 -5.81 -16.10
CA GLN A 75 8.76 -6.52 -16.31
C GLN A 75 8.79 -7.92 -15.66
N ALA A 76 9.94 -8.58 -15.71
CA ALA A 76 10.20 -9.85 -15.03
C ALA A 76 10.01 -9.76 -13.50
N ALA A 77 10.51 -8.70 -12.85
CA ALA A 77 10.31 -8.51 -11.41
C ALA A 77 8.85 -8.18 -11.08
N VAL A 78 8.11 -7.48 -11.95
CA VAL A 78 6.67 -7.25 -11.75
C VAL A 78 5.91 -8.58 -11.79
N MET A 79 6.17 -9.41 -12.80
CA MET A 79 5.48 -10.69 -12.97
C MET A 79 5.80 -11.66 -11.82
N ASP A 80 7.07 -11.79 -11.44
CA ASP A 80 7.49 -12.65 -10.33
C ASP A 80 6.91 -12.18 -8.98
N ASN A 81 6.76 -10.86 -8.77
CA ASN A 81 6.05 -10.34 -7.59
C ASN A 81 4.53 -10.55 -7.65
N MET A 82 3.92 -10.59 -8.83
CA MET A 82 2.50 -10.94 -8.99
C MET A 82 2.26 -12.42 -8.72
N ASP A 83 3.16 -13.30 -9.16
CA ASP A 83 3.08 -14.75 -8.93
C ASP A 83 3.34 -15.11 -7.45
N LYS A 84 4.26 -14.38 -6.80
CA LYS A 84 4.55 -14.53 -5.36
C LYS A 84 3.46 -13.97 -4.45
N LYS A 85 2.61 -13.06 -4.94
CA LYS A 85 1.35 -12.70 -4.27
C LYS A 85 0.37 -13.87 -4.41
N LYS A 86 0.60 -14.91 -3.62
CA LYS A 86 -0.42 -15.94 -3.35
C LYS A 86 -1.71 -15.21 -2.99
N LYS A 87 -2.81 -15.57 -3.65
CA LYS A 87 -4.17 -15.06 -3.38
C LYS A 87 -4.55 -15.42 -1.93
N LYS A 88 -4.08 -14.63 -0.97
CA LYS A 88 -4.34 -14.76 0.46
C LYS A 88 -5.57 -13.96 0.83
N ASP A 89 -6.73 -14.27 0.27
CA ASP A 89 -7.93 -13.63 0.81
C ASP A 89 -9.11 -14.56 0.92
N VAL A 90 -9.30 -15.48 -0.01
CA VAL A 90 -10.40 -16.43 0.06
C VAL A 90 -9.96 -17.69 -0.64
N GLY A 91 -10.05 -18.85 0.04
CA GLY A 91 -9.82 -20.13 -0.62
C GLY A 91 -10.68 -20.21 -1.88
N LEU A 92 -10.11 -20.72 -2.98
CA LEU A 92 -10.90 -21.06 -4.17
C LEU A 92 -12.02 -21.99 -3.67
N ASP A 93 -13.27 -21.54 -3.71
CA ASP A 93 -14.48 -22.21 -3.20
C ASP A 93 -15.04 -21.78 -1.83
N PHE A 94 -14.88 -20.53 -1.41
CA PHE A 94 -15.63 -20.04 -0.25
C PHE A 94 -17.14 -20.03 -0.48
N TYR A 95 -17.60 -19.75 -1.71
CA TYR A 95 -19.02 -19.70 -2.02
C TYR A 95 -19.49 -20.93 -2.80
N ARG A 96 -20.70 -21.40 -2.49
CA ARG A 96 -21.33 -22.55 -3.16
C ARG A 96 -21.52 -22.36 -4.66
N PHE A 97 -21.71 -21.12 -5.13
CA PHE A 97 -21.86 -20.85 -6.56
C PHE A 97 -20.58 -21.11 -7.35
N GLN A 98 -19.40 -20.90 -6.74
CA GLN A 98 -18.10 -21.14 -7.37
C GLN A 98 -17.94 -22.62 -7.75
N LYS A 99 -18.28 -23.52 -6.82
CA LYS A 99 -18.28 -24.98 -7.07
C LYS A 99 -19.26 -25.39 -8.17
N ARG A 100 -20.45 -24.76 -8.20
CA ARG A 100 -21.48 -25.05 -9.21
C ARG A 100 -21.03 -24.61 -10.60
N GLU A 101 -20.43 -23.43 -10.71
CA GLU A 101 -19.90 -22.89 -11.97
C GLU A 101 -18.72 -23.71 -12.47
N ALA A 102 -17.77 -24.06 -11.59
CA ALA A 102 -16.64 -24.92 -11.94
C ALA A 102 -17.12 -26.26 -12.53
N LYS A 103 -18.05 -26.95 -11.84
CA LYS A 103 -18.63 -28.20 -12.33
C LYS A 103 -19.37 -28.02 -13.67
N ARG A 104 -20.12 -26.92 -13.84
CA ARG A 104 -20.79 -26.62 -15.11
C ARG A 104 -19.78 -26.45 -16.25
N ASN A 105 -18.69 -25.73 -16.00
CA ASN A 105 -17.64 -25.49 -16.98
C ASN A 105 -16.93 -26.80 -17.35
N GLU A 106 -16.63 -27.67 -16.38
CA GLU A 106 -16.07 -29.00 -16.63
C GLU A 106 -16.99 -29.85 -17.52
N ILE A 107 -18.29 -29.88 -17.22
CA ILE A 107 -19.30 -30.60 -18.03
C ILE A 107 -19.35 -30.03 -19.45
N MET A 108 -19.32 -28.71 -19.61
CA MET A 108 -19.34 -28.05 -20.92
C MET A 108 -18.09 -28.43 -21.75
N VAL A 109 -16.91 -28.48 -21.13
CA VAL A 109 -15.67 -28.91 -21.77
C VAL A 109 -15.76 -30.39 -22.19
N LEU A 110 -16.30 -31.25 -21.33
CA LEU A 110 -16.53 -32.67 -21.64
C LEU A 110 -17.47 -32.85 -22.83
N GLN A 111 -18.59 -32.11 -22.87
CA GLN A 111 -19.54 -32.16 -23.98
C GLN A 111 -18.88 -31.72 -25.30
N SER A 112 -18.14 -30.61 -25.29
CA SER A 112 -17.41 -30.14 -26.49
C SER A 112 -16.41 -31.17 -27.00
N LYS A 113 -15.63 -31.79 -26.10
CA LYS A 113 -14.69 -32.87 -26.48
C LYS A 113 -15.43 -34.09 -27.06
N PHE A 114 -16.53 -34.49 -26.43
CA PHE A 114 -17.33 -35.62 -26.90
C PHE A 114 -17.91 -35.37 -28.30
N GLU A 115 -18.38 -34.16 -28.59
CA GLU A 115 -18.85 -33.78 -29.92
C GLU A 115 -17.73 -33.80 -30.96
N GLN A 116 -16.53 -33.34 -30.61
CA GLN A 116 -15.35 -33.41 -31.48
C GLN A 116 -14.98 -34.86 -31.78
N ASP A 117 -14.95 -35.72 -30.76
CA ASP A 117 -14.65 -37.14 -30.94
C ASP A 117 -15.73 -37.87 -31.74
N LYS A 118 -17.00 -37.52 -31.54
CA LYS A 118 -18.11 -38.03 -32.37
C LYS A 118 -17.91 -37.66 -33.84
N LYS A 119 -17.56 -36.40 -34.14
CA LYS A 119 -17.23 -35.96 -35.51
C LYS A 119 -16.03 -36.71 -36.08
N ARG A 120 -14.97 -36.90 -35.29
CA ARG A 120 -13.78 -37.67 -35.70
C ARG A 120 -14.12 -39.12 -36.01
N ILE A 121 -14.90 -39.79 -35.17
CA ILE A 121 -15.32 -41.18 -35.39
C ILE A 121 -16.20 -41.27 -36.64
N GLN A 122 -17.10 -40.31 -36.87
CA GLN A 122 -17.91 -40.26 -38.09
C GLN A 122 -17.03 -40.16 -39.34
N GLN A 123 -16.00 -39.30 -39.34
CA GLN A 123 -15.03 -39.21 -40.43
C GLN A 123 -14.28 -40.53 -40.66
N LEU A 124 -13.83 -41.20 -39.59
CA LEU A 124 -13.16 -42.50 -39.69
C LEU A 124 -14.08 -43.60 -40.21
N ARG A 125 -15.37 -43.59 -39.82
CA ARG A 125 -16.38 -44.53 -40.35
C ARG A 125 -16.64 -44.28 -41.83
N ALA A 126 -16.80 -43.02 -42.25
CA ALA A 126 -16.95 -42.66 -43.65
C ALA A 126 -15.74 -43.11 -44.49
N ALA A 127 -14.52 -42.95 -43.95
CA ALA A 127 -13.30 -43.43 -44.56
C ALA A 127 -13.10 -44.96 -44.45
N ARG A 128 -14.02 -45.71 -43.80
CA ARG A 128 -13.92 -47.14 -43.47
C ARG A 128 -12.63 -47.53 -42.72
N LYS A 129 -12.07 -46.61 -41.94
CA LYS A 129 -10.83 -46.78 -41.15
C LYS A 129 -11.10 -47.00 -39.66
N PHE A 130 -12.35 -47.03 -39.23
CA PHE A 130 -12.71 -47.25 -37.82
C PHE A 130 -12.66 -48.74 -37.47
N ARG A 131 -11.81 -49.13 -36.51
CA ARG A 131 -11.68 -50.49 -35.98
C ARG A 131 -11.99 -50.49 -34.47
N PRO A 132 -13.18 -50.96 -34.06
CA PRO A 132 -13.63 -50.87 -32.66
C PRO A 132 -13.14 -52.00 -31.73
N TYR A 133 -12.58 -53.07 -32.28
CA TYR A 133 -12.05 -54.23 -31.57
C TYR A 133 -10.61 -54.50 -32.02
#